data_AF-A0A1E7K235-F1
#
_entry.id   AF-A0A1E7K235-F1
#
_cell.length_a   1.000
_cell.length_b   1.000
_cell.length_c   1.000
_cell.angle_alpha   90.00
_cell.angle_beta   90.00
_cell.angle_gamma   90.00
#
_symmetry.space_group_name_H-M   'P 1'
#
loop_
_entity.id
_entity.type
_entity.pdbx_description
1 polymer ?
#
loop_
_entity_poly.entity_id
_entity_poly.type
_entity_poly.pdbx_seq_one_letter_code
_entity_poly.pdbx_strand_id
1 'polypeptide(L)' 'MWAVGDAAQDRKTGRTGEIIQVTGPAPFIYRLKVREDGQPPLVVYRYGDQLQAVHRPEPVAVRRT' A
#
# COMPACT_ATOMS: atom_id res chain seq x y z
N MET A 1 9.33 -6.94 2.96
CA MET A 1 8.35 -7.75 2.21
C MET A 1 6.98 -7.23 2.60
N TRP A 2 6.07 -7.06 1.64
CA TRP A 2 4.73 -6.51 1.92
C TRP A 2 3.74 -7.61 2.30
N ALA A 3 2.76 -7.26 3.10
CA ALA A 3 1.66 -8.12 3.53
C ALA A 3 0.30 -7.56 3.06
N VAL A 4 -0.72 -8.41 3.04
CA VAL A 4 -2.10 -7.96 2.85
C VAL A 4 -2.49 -7.03 4.01
N GLY A 5 -3.10 -5.89 3.70
CA GLY A 5 -3.43 -4.84 4.65
C GLY A 5 -2.36 -3.74 4.77
N ASP A 6 -1.15 -3.95 4.26
CA ASP A 6 -0.13 -2.91 4.25
C ASP A 6 -0.57 -1.74 3.36
N ALA A 7 -0.38 -0.53 3.87
CA ALA A 7 -0.52 0.66 3.06
C ALA A 7 0.79 0.91 2.29
N ALA A 8 0.68 1.12 0.97
CA ALA A 8 1.82 1.35 0.11
C ALA A 8 1.51 2.42 -0.95
N GLN A 9 2.54 3.17 -1.33
CA GLN A 9 2.49 4.08 -2.47
C GLN A 9 3.11 3.42 -3.69
N ASP A 10 2.42 3.47 -4.82
CA ASP A 10 2.96 3.10 -6.11
C ASP A 10 3.95 4.16 -6.59
N ARG A 11 5.23 3.81 -6.71
CA ARG A 11 6.30 4.73 -7.14
C ARG A 11 6.09 5.27 -8.56
N LYS A 12 5.38 4.53 -9.42
CA LYS A 12 5.13 4.94 -10.81
C LYS A 12 4.11 6.06 -10.91
N THR A 13 3.06 6.01 -10.09
CA THR A 13 1.91 6.92 -10.19
C THR A 13 1.79 7.88 -9.02
N GLY A 14 2.54 7.67 -7.94
CA GLY A 14 2.42 8.41 -6.68
C GLY A 14 1.15 8.07 -5.88
N ARG A 15 0.30 7.17 -6.39
CA ARG A 15 -0.98 6.82 -5.77
C ARG A 15 -0.77 5.92 -4.57
N THR A 16 -1.49 6.20 -3.49
CA THR A 16 -1.47 5.37 -2.28
C THR A 16 -2.64 4.39 -2.30
N GLY A 17 -2.39 3.16 -1.86
CA GLY A 17 -3.41 2.14 -1.72
C GLY A 17 -3.08 1.14 -0.64
N GLU A 18 -3.91 0.10 -0.57
CA GLU A 18 -3.77 -1.02 0.36
C GLU A 18 -3.46 -2.30 -0.43
N ILE A 19 -2.51 -3.09 0.06
CA ILE A 19 -2.20 -4.39 -0.52
C ILE A 19 -3.34 -5.35 -0.20
N ILE A 20 -3.99 -5.89 -1.22
CA ILE A 20 -5.14 -6.81 -1.07
C ILE A 20 -4.80 -8.26 -1.43
N GLN A 21 -3.66 -8.49 -2.08
CA GLN A 21 -3.20 -9.83 -2.44
C GLN A 21 -1.70 -9.84 -2.66
N VAL A 22 -1.07 -10.94 -2.26
CA VAL A 22 0.31 -11.29 -2.59
C VAL A 22 0.29 -12.60 -3.36
N THR A 23 0.88 -12.62 -4.56
CA THR A 23 0.99 -13.82 -5.41
C THR A 23 2.44 -14.26 -5.49
N GLY A 24 2.69 -15.56 -5.34
CA GLY A 24 4.01 -16.20 -5.46
C GLY A 24 3.90 -17.63 -6.01
N PRO A 25 5.01 -18.43 -6.02
CA PRO A 25 6.33 -18.12 -5.48
C PRO A 25 7.10 -17.06 -6.30
N ALA A 26 8.28 -16.64 -5.83
CA ALA A 26 9.01 -15.48 -6.33
C ALA A 26 9.20 -15.44 -7.88
N PRO A 27 9.15 -14.24 -8.51
CA PRO A 27 8.99 -12.92 -7.89
C PRO A 27 7.58 -12.68 -7.35
N PHE A 28 7.48 -12.04 -6.18
CA PHE A 28 6.19 -11.70 -5.59
C PHE A 28 5.52 -10.57 -6.37
N ILE A 29 4.26 -10.77 -6.73
CA ILE A 29 3.40 -9.75 -7.34
C ILE A 29 2.38 -9.31 -6.29
N TYR A 30 2.30 -8.02 -6.06
CA TYR A 30 1.41 -7.39 -5.10
C TYR A 30 0.25 -6.71 -5.83
N ARG A 31 -0.99 -6.95 -5.40
CA ARG A 31 -2.16 -6.21 -5.89
C ARG A 31 -2.46 -5.09 -4.91
N LEU A 32 -2.30 -3.85 -5.38
CA LEU A 32 -2.58 -2.63 -4.63
C LEU A 32 -3.94 -2.08 -5.04
N LYS A 33 -4.86 -1.98 -4.09
CA LYS A 33 -6.15 -1.33 -4.27
C LYS A 33 -6.01 0.15 -3.93
N VAL A 34 -6.07 0.98 -4.97
CA VAL A 34 -6.06 2.44 -4.85
C VAL A 34 -7.50 2.93 -4.78
N ARG A 35 -7.75 3.89 -3.88
CA ARG A 35 -9.01 4.62 -3.80
C ARG A 35 -8.72 6.10 -4.06
N GLU A 36 -9.44 6.68 -5.00
CA GLU A 36 -9.44 8.12 -5.28
C GLU A 36 -10.89 8.62 -5.10
N ASP A 37 -11.05 9.82 -4.55
CA ASP A 37 -12.38 10.36 -4.25
C ASP A 37 -13.20 10.54 -5.55
N GLY A 38 -14.42 10.02 -5.54
CA GLY A 38 -15.33 10.09 -6.68
C GLY A 38 -14.98 9.14 -7.84
N GLN A 39 -13.99 8.26 -7.69
CA GLN A 39 -13.61 7.28 -8.71
C GLN A 39 -13.85 5.84 -8.25
N PRO A 40 -14.15 4.90 -9.18
CA PRO A 40 -14.16 3.49 -8.88
C PRO A 40 -12.79 3.02 -8.34
N PRO A 41 -12.74 2.04 -7.42
CA PRO A 41 -11.48 1.50 -6.93
C PRO A 41 -10.65 0.92 -8.08
N LEU A 42 -9.38 1.29 -8.14
CA LEU A 42 -8.43 0.76 -9.12
C LEU A 42 -7.56 -0.32 -8.46
N VAL A 43 -7.38 -1.45 -9.12
CA VAL A 43 -6.42 -2.47 -8.69
C VAL A 43 -5.22 -2.44 -9.63
N VAL A 44 -4.03 -2.16 -9.08
CA VAL A 44 -2.76 -2.18 -9.81
C VAL A 44 -1.87 -3.32 -9.33
N TYR A 45 -1.06 -3.86 -10.23
CA TYR A 45 -0.12 -4.94 -9.96
C TYR A 45 1.30 -4.39 -9.88
N ARG A 46 2.03 -4.68 -8.82
CA ARG A 46 3.37 -4.15 -8.60
C ARG A 46 4.33 -5.22 -8.06
N TYR A 47 5.60 -5.06 -8.42
CA TYR A 47 6.70 -5.73 -7.74
C TYR A 47 7.09 -4.95 -6.48
N GLY A 48 7.81 -5.60 -5.56
CA GLY A 48 8.11 -5.04 -4.24
C GLY A 48 8.95 -3.77 -4.28
N ASP A 49 9.82 -3.62 -5.27
CA ASP A 49 10.70 -2.47 -5.53
C ASP A 49 9.97 -1.25 -6.13
N GLN A 50 8.76 -1.47 -6.65
CA GLN A 50 7.88 -0.44 -7.20
C GLN A 50 6.94 0.17 -6.15
N LEU A 51 7.01 -0.31 -4.91
CA LEU A 51 6.20 0.15 -3.80
C LEU A 51 7.07 0.92 -2.81
N GLN A 52 6.49 1.95 -2.18
CA GLN A 52 7.11 2.74 -1.13
C GLN A 52 6.22 2.76 0.11
N ALA A 53 6.83 2.67 1.29
CA ALA A 53 6.08 2.70 2.55
C ALA A 53 5.50 4.10 2.75
N VAL A 54 4.20 4.16 3.03
CA VAL A 54 3.59 5.40 3.49
C VAL A 54 3.78 5.50 4.99
N HIS A 55 4.43 6.56 5.43
CA HIS A 55 4.61 6.83 6.84
C HIS A 55 3.23 7.16 7.43
N ARG A 56 2.62 6.21 8.15
CA ARG A 56 1.50 6.54 9.02
C ARG A 56 2.12 7.30 10.20
N PRO A 57 1.77 8.58 10.46
CA PRO A 57 2.21 9.21 11.69
C PRO A 57 1.73 8.33 12.85
N GLU A 58 2.65 7.91 13.72
CA GLU A 58 2.27 7.17 14.92
C GLU A 58 1.29 8.03 15.71
N PRO A 59 0.24 7.44 16.31
CA PRO A 59 -0.64 8.20 17.19
C PRO A 59 0.22 8.74 18.32
N VAL A 60 0.35 10.07 18.39
CA VAL A 60 1.01 10.75 19.52
C VAL A 60 0.32 10.24 20.79
N ALA A 61 1.04 9.44 21.56
CA ALA A 61 0.56 8.97 22.84
C ALA A 61 0.35 10.19 23.74
N VAL A 62 -0.91 10.59 23.92
CA VAL A 62 -1.29 11.62 24.88
C VAL A 62 -0.96 11.07 26.26
N ARG A 63 0.22 11.43 26.77
CA ARG A 63 0.58 11.20 28.17
C ARG A 63 -0.35 12.07 29.02
N ARG A 64 -1.38 11.45 29.61
CA ARG A 64 -2.16 12.08 30.68
C ARG A 64 -1.26 12.13 31.92
N THR A 65 -0.91 13.35 32.34
CA THR A 65 -0.36 13.68 33.67
C THR A 65 -1.44 13.61 34.73
#